data_AF-A0A6G3USY1-F1
#
_entry.id   AF-A0A6G3USY1-F1
#
_cell.length_a   1.000
_cell.length_b   1.000
_cell.length_c   1.000
_cell.angle_alpha   90.00
_cell.angle_beta   90.00
_cell.angle_gamma   90.00
#
_symmetry.space_group_name_H-M   'P 1'
#
loop_
_entity.id
_entity.type
_entity.pdbx_description
1 polymer ?
#
loop_
_entity_poly.entity_id
_entity_poly.type
_entity_poly.pdbx_seq_one_letter_code
_entity_poly.pdbx_strand_id
1 'polypeptide(L)'
;APEGTWPDPAAVLLTALGPGPRLWERDPAHPEALVVRLGTTERAELPAVPVTVSLREAGSLGLAGPRERLSGLARSAVAQLAALHSPADLEIVLISTDRARTVEERRREWAWLGWLPHLRPMHGQDCRLLLAYDRDQALARTAELVRRLDDGPLGPGWASQDPAAVAEAAKRYEGPFTVVILDGDPGAAVLRENTARLAAAGAAAGVHLICLAETPAATPTSPVAATYEAACHASIAFRECGAVGMLSGDVAT
;
A
#
# COMPACT_ATOMS: atom_id res chain seq x y z
N ALA A 1 -19.94 9.99 -8.30
CA ALA A 1 -19.10 10.96 -7.56
C ALA A 1 -18.89 12.20 -8.43
N PRO A 2 -18.62 13.37 -7.83
CA PRO A 2 -18.22 14.56 -8.57
C PRO A 2 -17.03 14.29 -9.51
N GLU A 3 -16.87 15.13 -10.53
CA GLU A 3 -15.69 15.07 -11.40
C GLU A 3 -14.41 15.33 -10.59
N GLY A 4 -13.33 14.60 -10.91
CA GLY A 4 -12.05 14.75 -10.23
C GLY A 4 -11.93 14.06 -8.87
N THR A 5 -12.98 13.38 -8.38
CA THR A 5 -12.94 12.61 -7.12
C THR A 5 -11.84 11.55 -7.15
N TRP A 6 -11.65 10.85 -8.27
CA TRP A 6 -10.58 9.86 -8.46
C TRP A 6 -9.63 10.32 -9.58
N PRO A 7 -8.70 11.24 -9.28
CA PRO A 7 -7.88 11.89 -10.29
C PRO A 7 -6.98 10.88 -11.01
N ASP A 8 -6.74 11.09 -12.30
CA ASP A 8 -5.71 10.35 -13.02
C ASP A 8 -4.31 10.85 -12.62
N PRO A 9 -3.21 10.18 -13.05
CA PRO A 9 -1.86 10.61 -12.68
C PRO A 9 -1.50 12.04 -13.11
N ALA A 10 -2.06 12.56 -14.20
CA ALA A 10 -1.80 13.93 -14.64
C ALA A 10 -2.50 14.94 -13.73
N ALA A 11 -3.75 14.69 -13.35
CA ALA A 11 -4.48 15.50 -12.39
C ALA A 11 -3.83 15.47 -10.99
N VAL A 12 -3.26 14.33 -10.57
CA VAL A 12 -2.47 14.23 -9.33
C VAL A 12 -1.24 15.12 -9.39
N LEU A 13 -0.50 15.10 -10.50
CA LEU A 13 0.67 15.95 -10.70
C LEU A 13 0.32 17.44 -10.65
N LEU A 14 -0.75 17.84 -11.35
CA LEU A 14 -1.24 19.22 -11.33
C LEU A 14 -1.70 19.63 -9.92
N THR A 15 -2.31 18.72 -9.16
CA THR A 15 -2.67 18.95 -7.75
C THR A 15 -1.44 19.20 -6.88
N ALA A 16 -0.34 18.49 -7.12
CA ALA A 16 0.88 18.62 -6.33
C ALA A 16 1.74 19.85 -6.70
N LEU A 17 1.73 20.27 -7.96
CA LEU A 17 2.55 21.39 -8.46
C LEU A 17 1.83 22.73 -8.46
N GLY A 18 0.52 22.72 -8.66
CA GLY A 18 -0.28 23.92 -8.83
C GLY A 18 -0.73 24.53 -7.49
N PRO A 19 -0.92 25.85 -7.42
CA PRO A 19 -1.64 26.45 -6.30
C PRO A 19 -3.10 25.97 -6.34
N GLY A 20 -3.62 25.47 -5.22
CA GLY A 20 -5.02 25.08 -5.15
C GLY A 20 -5.39 24.39 -3.84
N PRO A 21 -6.69 24.30 -3.53
CA PRO A 21 -7.17 23.68 -2.29
C PRO A 21 -7.13 22.14 -2.34
N ARG A 22 -6.73 21.55 -3.47
CA ARG A 22 -6.83 20.12 -3.73
C ARG A 22 -5.69 19.30 -3.12
N LEU A 23 -4.54 19.92 -2.92
CA LEU A 23 -3.43 19.28 -2.20
C LEU A 23 -3.90 19.01 -0.77
N TRP A 24 -3.84 17.75 -0.37
CA TRP A 24 -4.26 17.29 0.96
C TRP A 24 -5.75 17.54 1.26
N GLU A 25 -6.61 17.55 0.23
CA GLU A 25 -8.05 17.77 0.38
C GLU A 25 -8.79 16.64 1.15
N ARG A 26 -8.16 15.47 1.31
CA ARG A 26 -8.74 14.32 2.00
C ARG A 26 -8.18 14.19 3.42
N ASP A 27 -8.90 14.76 4.37
CA ASP A 27 -8.74 14.46 5.79
C ASP A 27 -9.22 13.03 6.13
N PRO A 28 -9.00 12.52 7.36
CA PRO A 28 -9.45 11.18 7.76
C PRO A 28 -10.96 10.91 7.68
N ALA A 29 -11.79 11.95 7.78
CA ALA A 29 -13.25 11.86 7.71
C ALA A 29 -13.77 11.96 6.26
N HIS A 30 -12.93 12.34 5.30
CA HIS A 30 -13.30 12.42 3.90
C HIS A 30 -13.84 11.07 3.39
N PRO A 31 -14.97 11.02 2.65
CA PRO A 31 -15.59 9.76 2.19
C PRO A 31 -14.66 8.87 1.35
N GLU A 32 -13.73 9.50 0.64
CA GLU A 32 -12.73 8.83 -0.22
C GLU A 32 -11.32 8.77 0.42
N ALA A 33 -11.22 8.93 1.74
CA ALA A 33 -9.95 8.76 2.45
C ALA A 33 -9.37 7.37 2.18
N LEU A 34 -8.08 7.32 1.81
CA LEU A 34 -7.34 6.12 1.40
C LEU A 34 -7.92 5.34 0.21
N VAL A 35 -8.73 5.98 -0.64
CA VAL A 35 -9.15 5.39 -1.93
C VAL A 35 -8.11 5.69 -3.00
N VAL A 36 -7.56 4.63 -3.61
CA VAL A 36 -6.58 4.71 -4.70
C VAL A 36 -7.18 4.28 -6.03
N ARG A 37 -6.88 5.02 -7.11
CA ARG A 37 -7.21 4.63 -8.48
C ARG A 37 -6.10 3.76 -9.06
N LEU A 38 -6.46 2.56 -9.51
CA LEU A 38 -5.52 1.60 -10.10
C LEU A 38 -5.50 1.62 -11.63
N GLY A 39 -6.53 2.19 -12.26
CA GLY A 39 -6.62 2.26 -13.71
C GLY A 39 -7.99 2.74 -14.18
N THR A 40 -8.36 2.32 -15.37
CA THR A 40 -9.68 2.57 -15.97
C THR A 40 -10.21 1.33 -16.66
N THR A 41 -11.53 1.26 -16.78
CA THR A 41 -12.24 0.25 -17.56
C THR A 41 -13.24 0.91 -18.50
N GLU A 42 -13.49 0.27 -19.62
CA GLU A 42 -14.62 0.63 -20.48
C GLU A 42 -15.91 0.05 -19.88
N ARG A 43 -16.98 0.85 -19.88
CA ARG A 43 -18.35 0.37 -19.64
C ARG A 43 -19.20 0.81 -20.81
N ALA A 44 -20.27 0.05 -21.11
CA ALA A 44 -21.05 0.20 -22.34
C ALA A 44 -21.40 1.65 -22.74
N GLU A 45 -21.67 2.51 -21.75
CA GLU A 45 -22.09 3.90 -21.96
C GLU A 45 -21.07 4.93 -21.45
N LEU A 46 -19.98 4.49 -20.81
CA LEU A 46 -19.00 5.36 -20.17
C LEU A 46 -17.58 4.87 -20.46
N PRO A 47 -16.79 5.59 -21.26
CA PRO A 47 -15.39 5.26 -21.46
C PRO A 47 -14.56 5.63 -20.24
N ALA A 48 -13.41 4.96 -20.09
CA ALA A 48 -12.39 5.29 -19.08
C ALA A 48 -12.90 5.43 -17.62
N VAL A 49 -13.85 4.59 -17.19
CA VAL A 49 -14.37 4.58 -15.82
C VAL A 49 -13.26 4.20 -14.83
N PRO A 50 -12.97 5.01 -13.80
CA PRO A 50 -11.94 4.70 -12.82
C PRO A 50 -12.17 3.35 -12.13
N VAL A 51 -11.11 2.54 -12.03
CA VAL A 51 -11.07 1.36 -11.17
C VAL A 51 -10.36 1.77 -9.89
N THR A 52 -11.06 1.67 -8.76
CA THR A 52 -10.57 2.13 -7.46
C THR A 52 -10.60 1.03 -6.41
N VAL A 53 -9.75 1.18 -5.39
CA VAL A 53 -9.74 0.33 -4.19
C VAL A 53 -9.71 1.24 -2.96
N SER A 54 -10.61 1.00 -2.02
CA SER A 54 -10.58 1.61 -0.69
C SER A 54 -9.70 0.78 0.24
N LEU A 55 -8.59 1.33 0.73
CA LEU A 55 -7.77 0.62 1.72
C LEU A 55 -8.49 0.46 3.06
N ARG A 56 -9.44 1.37 3.39
CA ARG A 56 -10.26 1.26 4.60
C ARG A 56 -11.20 0.06 4.56
N GLU A 57 -11.70 -0.29 3.37
CA GLU A 57 -12.58 -1.45 3.18
C GLU A 57 -11.80 -2.75 2.95
N ALA A 58 -10.74 -2.68 2.13
CA ALA A 58 -9.92 -3.85 1.79
C ALA A 58 -8.95 -4.26 2.90
N GLY A 59 -8.67 -3.38 3.86
CA GLY A 59 -7.61 -3.53 4.86
C GLY A 59 -6.22 -3.35 4.25
N SER A 60 -5.85 -4.23 3.32
CA SER A 60 -4.57 -4.17 2.58
C SER A 60 -4.76 -4.53 1.11
N LEU A 61 -3.91 -3.98 0.25
CA LEU A 61 -3.93 -4.16 -1.20
C LEU A 61 -2.69 -4.95 -1.66
N GLY A 62 -2.91 -6.07 -2.36
CA GLY A 62 -1.86 -6.79 -3.08
C GLY A 62 -1.80 -6.35 -4.54
N LEU A 63 -0.61 -6.08 -5.07
CA LEU A 63 -0.37 -5.83 -6.49
C LEU A 63 0.65 -6.84 -7.02
N ALA A 64 0.31 -7.57 -8.07
CA ALA A 64 1.21 -8.55 -8.67
C ALA A 64 1.36 -8.37 -10.18
N GLY A 65 2.57 -8.65 -10.67
CA GLY A 65 2.87 -8.61 -12.11
C GLY A 65 4.32 -8.22 -12.42
N PRO A 66 4.63 -7.96 -13.70
CA PRO A 66 5.99 -7.65 -14.13
C PRO A 66 6.52 -6.38 -13.48
N ARG A 67 7.81 -6.40 -13.10
CA ARG A 67 8.44 -5.34 -12.30
C ARG A 67 8.14 -3.94 -12.80
N GLU A 68 8.42 -3.65 -14.06
CA GLU A 68 8.30 -2.29 -14.60
C GLU A 68 6.89 -1.70 -14.42
N ARG A 69 5.87 -2.49 -14.73
CA ARG A 69 4.46 -2.10 -14.59
C ARG A 69 4.03 -2.03 -13.14
N LEU A 70 4.46 -3.00 -12.33
CA LEU A 70 4.17 -3.07 -10.91
C LEU A 70 4.74 -1.83 -10.18
N SER A 71 5.99 -1.49 -10.45
CA SER A 71 6.66 -0.29 -9.96
C SER A 71 5.95 0.99 -10.39
N GLY A 72 5.53 1.09 -11.66
CA GLY A 72 4.78 2.23 -12.16
C GLY A 72 3.45 2.44 -11.42
N LEU A 73 2.66 1.38 -11.27
CA LEU A 73 1.39 1.42 -10.56
C LEU A 73 1.57 1.73 -9.07
N ALA A 74 2.53 1.08 -8.42
CA ALA A 74 2.81 1.31 -7.00
C ALA A 74 3.22 2.78 -6.74
N ARG A 75 4.12 3.34 -7.57
CA ARG A 75 4.49 4.76 -7.46
C ARG A 75 3.30 5.69 -7.71
N SER A 76 2.41 5.35 -8.66
CA SER A 76 1.18 6.11 -8.89
C SER A 76 0.26 6.09 -7.67
N ALA A 77 0.08 4.94 -7.03
CA ALA A 77 -0.72 4.82 -5.80
C ALA A 77 -0.12 5.65 -4.66
N VAL A 78 1.20 5.58 -4.46
CA VAL A 78 1.89 6.39 -3.44
C VAL A 78 1.78 7.89 -3.72
N ALA A 79 1.94 8.31 -4.98
CA ALA A 79 1.80 9.72 -5.36
C ALA A 79 0.38 10.24 -5.14
N GLN A 80 -0.64 9.43 -5.47
CA GLN A 80 -2.05 9.75 -5.18
C GLN A 80 -2.27 9.95 -3.68
N LEU A 81 -1.81 9.01 -2.85
CA LEU A 81 -1.96 9.07 -1.41
C LEU A 81 -1.28 10.31 -0.81
N ALA A 82 -0.03 10.58 -1.21
CA ALA A 82 0.76 11.71 -0.72
C ALA A 82 0.24 13.08 -1.19
N ALA A 83 -0.35 13.16 -2.39
CA ALA A 83 -0.93 14.40 -2.91
C ALA A 83 -2.32 14.68 -2.32
N LEU A 84 -3.06 13.65 -1.90
CA LEU A 84 -4.45 13.82 -1.45
C LEU A 84 -4.62 13.84 0.07
N HIS A 85 -3.61 13.41 0.85
CA HIS A 85 -3.68 13.40 2.32
C HIS A 85 -2.51 14.17 2.94
N SER A 86 -2.80 14.91 4.00
CA SER A 86 -1.79 15.65 4.77
C SER A 86 -0.79 14.68 5.44
N PRO A 87 0.51 15.03 5.54
CA PRO A 87 1.48 14.25 6.33
C PRO A 87 1.17 14.22 7.84
N ALA A 88 0.23 15.05 8.33
CA ALA A 88 -0.29 14.96 9.69
C ALA A 88 -1.31 13.81 9.86
N ASP A 89 -1.99 13.44 8.78
CA ASP A 89 -3.08 12.46 8.78
C ASP A 89 -2.65 11.10 8.19
N LEU A 90 -1.60 11.10 7.37
CA LEU A 90 -1.07 9.92 6.69
C LEU A 90 0.46 9.81 6.83
N GLU A 91 0.89 8.74 7.48
CA GLU A 91 2.28 8.27 7.52
C GLU A 91 2.53 7.24 6.40
N ILE A 92 3.68 7.32 5.72
CA ILE A 92 4.09 6.32 4.71
C ILE A 92 5.37 5.63 5.20
N VAL A 93 5.38 4.31 5.14
CA VAL A 93 6.54 3.48 5.50
C VAL A 93 6.93 2.61 4.32
N LEU A 94 8.22 2.58 3.95
CA LEU A 94 8.73 1.65 2.94
C LEU A 94 9.47 0.49 3.60
N ILE A 95 9.16 -0.73 3.18
CA ILE A 95 9.96 -1.92 3.43
C ILE A 95 10.33 -2.53 2.07
N SER A 96 11.58 -2.33 1.64
CA SER A 96 12.13 -2.86 0.38
C SER A 96 13.42 -3.62 0.70
N THR A 97 13.25 -4.83 1.25
CA THR A 97 14.35 -5.69 1.73
C THR A 97 14.49 -7.00 0.95
N ASP A 98 13.73 -7.15 -0.15
CA ASP A 98 13.79 -8.28 -1.07
C ASP A 98 15.17 -8.51 -1.67
N ARG A 99 15.75 -9.67 -1.35
CA ARG A 99 17.11 -10.06 -1.74
C ARG A 99 17.22 -10.52 -3.19
N ALA A 100 16.10 -10.70 -3.89
CA ALA A 100 16.10 -10.95 -5.33
C ALA A 100 16.65 -9.75 -6.12
N ARG A 101 16.63 -8.55 -5.53
CA ARG A 101 17.14 -7.31 -6.12
C ARG A 101 18.25 -6.70 -5.28
N THR A 102 19.17 -6.01 -5.95
CA THR A 102 20.26 -5.31 -5.28
C THR A 102 19.74 -4.13 -4.47
N VAL A 103 20.50 -3.72 -3.46
CA VAL A 103 20.20 -2.51 -2.68
C VAL A 103 20.14 -1.27 -3.59
N GLU A 104 21.01 -1.19 -4.60
CA GLU A 104 21.08 -0.07 -5.53
C GLU A 104 19.81 0.04 -6.39
N GLU A 105 19.31 -1.06 -6.94
CA GLU A 105 18.07 -1.09 -7.71
C GLU A 105 16.87 -0.65 -6.86
N ARG A 106 16.74 -1.21 -5.66
CA ARG A 106 15.66 -0.86 -4.71
C ARG A 106 15.71 0.61 -4.31
N ARG A 107 16.91 1.14 -4.04
CA ARG A 107 17.10 2.56 -3.73
C ARG A 107 16.76 3.45 -4.90
N ARG A 108 17.24 3.13 -6.11
CA ARG A 108 16.96 3.92 -7.31
C ARG A 108 15.45 4.03 -7.56
N GLU A 109 14.73 2.95 -7.34
CA GLU A 109 13.29 2.91 -7.55
C GLU A 109 12.49 3.79 -6.59
N TRP A 110 12.91 3.83 -5.32
CA TRP A 110 12.18 4.50 -4.23
C TRP A 110 12.87 5.77 -3.71
N ALA A 111 13.97 6.20 -4.33
CA ALA A 111 14.75 7.36 -3.91
C ALA A 111 13.90 8.63 -3.76
N TRP A 112 12.89 8.78 -4.62
CA TRP A 112 11.99 9.93 -4.62
C TRP A 112 11.16 10.05 -3.33
N LEU A 113 10.90 8.94 -2.62
CA LEU A 113 10.17 8.96 -1.35
C LEU A 113 10.91 9.77 -0.27
N GLY A 114 12.23 9.90 -0.37
CA GLY A 114 13.02 10.70 0.58
C GLY A 114 12.66 12.19 0.60
N TRP A 115 11.95 12.68 -0.42
CA TRP A 115 11.49 14.07 -0.51
C TRP A 115 10.10 14.28 0.09
N LEU A 116 9.32 13.22 0.32
CA LEU A 116 7.96 13.35 0.83
C LEU A 116 7.97 13.62 2.35
N PRO A 117 7.12 14.55 2.84
CA PRO A 117 6.99 14.80 4.27
C PRO A 117 6.35 13.62 5.02
N HIS A 118 5.55 12.79 4.33
CA HIS A 118 4.85 11.62 4.91
C HIS A 118 5.78 10.53 5.45
N LEU A 119 7.06 10.54 5.05
CA LEU A 119 8.07 9.59 5.53
C LEU A 119 8.86 10.13 6.72
N ARG A 120 8.54 11.33 7.23
CA ARG A 120 9.18 11.88 8.42
C ARG A 120 8.60 11.20 9.66
N PRO A 121 9.45 10.73 10.59
CA PRO A 121 8.98 10.10 11.81
C PRO A 121 8.37 11.15 12.75
N MET A 122 7.05 11.13 12.90
CA MET A 122 6.29 12.06 13.74
C MET A 122 5.81 11.43 15.06
N HIS A 123 6.03 10.13 15.25
CA HIS A 123 5.49 9.33 16.35
C HIS A 123 6.60 8.77 17.27
N GLY A 124 7.75 9.45 17.32
CA GLY A 124 8.88 9.08 18.19
C GLY A 124 9.75 7.93 17.68
N GLN A 125 9.67 7.59 16.39
CA GLN A 125 10.52 6.56 15.79
C GLN A 125 11.98 6.99 15.74
N ASP A 126 12.91 6.11 16.13
CA ASP A 126 14.35 6.39 16.13
C ASP A 126 14.97 6.20 14.72
N CYS A 127 14.62 7.12 13.82
CA CYS A 127 15.17 7.15 12.46
C CYS A 127 15.08 8.57 11.87
N ARG A 128 15.65 8.80 10.69
CA ARG A 128 15.51 10.06 9.94
C ARG A 128 14.36 10.05 8.94
N LEU A 129 14.08 8.87 8.39
CA LEU A 129 13.03 8.59 7.41
C LEU A 129 12.50 7.19 7.67
N LEU A 130 11.21 6.99 7.43
CA LEU A 130 10.50 5.72 7.55
C LEU A 130 10.76 4.79 6.34
N LEU A 131 12.05 4.56 6.07
CA LEU A 131 12.54 3.71 4.98
C LEU A 131 13.30 2.53 5.57
N ALA A 132 13.07 1.34 5.00
CA ALA A 132 13.83 0.14 5.32
C ALA A 132 14.35 -0.53 4.03
N TYR A 133 15.66 -0.44 3.82
CA TYR A 133 16.40 -1.14 2.75
C TYR A 133 17.28 -2.27 3.29
N ASP A 134 17.42 -2.38 4.61
CA ASP A 134 18.12 -3.48 5.26
C ASP A 134 17.26 -4.13 6.36
N ARG A 135 17.78 -5.26 6.89
CA ARG A 135 17.08 -6.08 7.86
C ARG A 135 16.80 -5.34 9.17
N ASP A 136 17.75 -4.58 9.67
CA ASP A 136 17.64 -3.96 10.99
C ASP A 136 16.63 -2.80 10.93
N GLN A 137 16.66 -2.03 9.85
CA GLN A 137 15.63 -1.03 9.56
C GLN A 137 14.25 -1.68 9.46
N ALA A 138 14.10 -2.78 8.71
CA ALA A 138 12.82 -3.45 8.56
C ALA A 138 12.30 -4.03 9.89
N LEU A 139 13.20 -4.56 10.73
CA LEU A 139 12.85 -5.05 12.06
C LEU A 139 12.34 -3.91 12.94
N ALA A 140 13.03 -2.76 12.96
CA ALA A 140 12.59 -1.59 13.70
C ALA A 140 11.22 -1.09 13.22
N ARG A 141 11.03 -0.92 11.90
CA ARG A 141 9.75 -0.44 11.33
C ARG A 141 8.60 -1.41 11.65
N THR A 142 8.79 -2.70 11.43
CA THR A 142 7.72 -3.69 11.66
C THR A 142 7.42 -3.89 13.13
N ALA A 143 8.42 -3.88 14.02
CA ALA A 143 8.20 -4.00 15.46
C ALA A 143 7.37 -2.85 16.03
N GLU A 144 7.61 -1.62 15.58
CA GLU A 144 6.81 -0.47 16.02
C GLU A 144 5.36 -0.55 15.54
N LEU A 145 5.13 -0.96 14.29
CA LEU A 145 3.77 -1.12 13.75
C LEU A 145 3.02 -2.28 14.41
N VAL A 146 3.70 -3.40 14.68
CA VAL A 146 3.13 -4.52 15.43
C VAL A 146 2.77 -4.09 16.85
N ARG A 147 3.63 -3.30 17.52
CA ARG A 147 3.29 -2.75 18.84
C ARG A 147 2.04 -1.86 18.77
N ARG A 148 1.89 -1.01 17.75
CA ARG A 148 0.64 -0.21 17.57
C ARG A 148 -0.59 -1.10 17.40
N LEU A 149 -0.47 -2.21 16.67
CA LEU A 149 -1.55 -3.19 16.52
C LEU A 149 -1.89 -3.85 17.87
N ASP A 150 -0.87 -4.28 18.61
CA ASP A 150 -1.02 -4.94 19.91
C ASP A 150 -1.54 -3.99 21.01
N ASP A 151 -1.24 -2.68 20.92
CA ASP A 151 -1.79 -1.62 21.78
C ASP A 151 -3.21 -1.17 21.33
N GLY A 152 -3.69 -1.67 20.19
CA GLY A 152 -4.95 -1.31 19.57
C GLY A 152 -6.19 -1.92 20.24
N PRO A 153 -7.39 -1.68 19.69
CA PRO A 153 -8.66 -2.06 20.33
C PRO A 153 -8.87 -3.57 20.47
N LEU A 154 -8.18 -4.39 19.67
CA LEU A 154 -8.24 -5.85 19.72
C LEU A 154 -7.12 -6.46 20.60
N GLY A 155 -6.16 -5.65 21.03
CA GLY A 155 -5.02 -6.09 21.80
C GLY A 155 -4.10 -7.08 21.08
N PRO A 156 -3.17 -7.73 21.80
CA PRO A 156 -2.29 -8.77 21.24
C PRO A 156 -3.06 -10.06 20.88
N GLY A 157 -4.31 -10.20 21.33
CA GLY A 157 -5.18 -11.33 21.06
C GLY A 157 -5.92 -11.26 19.72
N TRP A 158 -5.65 -10.27 18.87
CA TRP A 158 -6.37 -10.07 17.60
C TRP A 158 -6.40 -11.32 16.71
N ALA A 159 -5.36 -12.17 16.76
CA ALA A 159 -5.28 -13.39 15.95
C ALA A 159 -6.33 -14.45 16.33
N SER A 160 -6.92 -14.34 17.52
CA SER A 160 -8.03 -15.19 17.97
C SER A 160 -9.41 -14.60 17.64
N GLN A 161 -9.46 -13.37 17.12
CA GLN A 161 -10.69 -12.68 16.78
C GLN A 161 -11.19 -13.10 15.39
N ASP A 162 -12.50 -13.01 15.19
CA ASP A 162 -13.12 -13.19 13.88
C ASP A 162 -12.73 -12.03 12.94
N PRO A 163 -12.46 -12.28 11.65
CA PRO A 163 -12.29 -11.23 10.63
C PRO A 163 -13.34 -10.09 10.68
N ALA A 164 -14.59 -10.37 11.05
CA ALA A 164 -15.62 -9.36 11.22
C ALA A 164 -15.31 -8.36 12.35
N ALA A 165 -14.69 -8.82 13.44
CA ALA A 165 -14.27 -7.95 14.54
C ALA A 165 -13.11 -7.04 14.13
N VAL A 166 -12.17 -7.55 13.31
CA VAL A 166 -11.09 -6.75 12.71
C VAL A 166 -11.67 -5.67 11.80
N ALA A 167 -12.61 -6.03 10.92
CA ALA A 167 -13.25 -5.08 10.02
C ALA A 167 -14.06 -4.00 10.77
N GLU A 168 -14.74 -4.37 11.85
CA GLU A 168 -15.49 -3.43 12.69
C GLU A 168 -14.57 -2.48 13.47
N ALA A 169 -13.45 -2.98 14.00
CA ALA A 169 -12.42 -2.14 14.61
C ALA A 169 -11.82 -1.17 13.59
N ALA A 170 -11.53 -1.63 12.37
CA ALA A 170 -10.99 -0.80 11.29
C ALA A 170 -11.94 0.33 10.88
N LYS A 171 -13.26 0.06 10.80
CA LYS A 171 -14.28 1.09 10.51
C LYS A 171 -14.32 2.21 11.55
N ARG A 172 -14.07 1.88 12.80
CA ARG A 172 -14.06 2.83 13.93
C ARG A 172 -12.75 3.59 14.08
N TYR A 173 -11.71 3.23 13.31
CA TYR A 173 -10.44 3.94 13.35
C TYR A 173 -10.55 5.28 12.60
N GLU A 174 -10.26 6.37 13.30
CA GLU A 174 -10.45 7.75 12.82
C GLU A 174 -9.15 8.45 12.41
N GLY A 175 -8.01 7.78 12.48
CA GLY A 175 -6.70 8.35 12.13
C GLY A 175 -5.80 8.61 13.35
N PRO A 176 -4.52 8.97 13.12
CA PRO A 176 -3.86 9.07 11.82
C PRO A 176 -3.59 7.70 11.18
N PHE A 177 -3.61 7.63 9.86
CA PHE A 177 -3.39 6.37 9.14
C PHE A 177 -1.92 6.15 8.80
N THR A 178 -1.53 4.88 8.64
CA THR A 178 -0.21 4.48 8.12
C THR A 178 -0.38 3.59 6.90
N VAL A 179 0.26 3.92 5.78
CA VAL A 179 0.35 3.05 4.61
C VAL A 179 1.77 2.50 4.49
N VAL A 180 1.90 1.18 4.54
CA VAL A 180 3.17 0.47 4.42
C VAL A 180 3.31 -0.09 3.00
N ILE A 181 4.32 0.35 2.28
CA ILE A 181 4.71 -0.22 0.99
C ILE A 181 5.66 -1.38 1.27
N LEU A 182 5.16 -2.61 1.09
CA LEU A 182 5.97 -3.82 1.19
C LEU A 182 6.39 -4.27 -0.20
N ASP A 183 7.64 -4.01 -0.55
CA ASP A 183 8.18 -4.23 -1.87
C ASP A 183 8.98 -5.55 -1.94
N GLY A 184 8.27 -6.65 -2.23
CA GLY A 184 8.80 -8.01 -2.32
C GLY A 184 8.84 -8.76 -0.99
N ASP A 185 9.62 -9.86 -0.93
CA ASP A 185 9.80 -10.66 0.29
C ASP A 185 10.70 -9.90 1.29
N PRO A 186 10.26 -9.61 2.53
CA PRO A 186 11.11 -8.96 3.51
C PRO A 186 12.21 -9.87 4.08
N GLY A 187 12.22 -11.16 3.72
CA GLY A 187 13.38 -12.05 3.84
C GLY A 187 13.47 -12.81 5.16
N ALA A 188 13.58 -12.15 6.31
CA ALA A 188 13.65 -12.86 7.59
C ALA A 188 12.27 -13.43 7.99
N ALA A 189 12.22 -14.62 8.62
CA ALA A 189 10.96 -15.26 9.00
C ALA A 189 10.09 -14.35 9.90
N VAL A 190 10.69 -13.71 10.90
CA VAL A 190 10.03 -12.73 11.77
C VAL A 190 9.48 -11.52 10.99
N LEU A 191 10.16 -11.08 9.93
CA LEU A 191 9.67 -9.97 9.11
C LEU A 191 8.47 -10.40 8.28
N ARG A 192 8.51 -11.60 7.68
CA ARG A 192 7.36 -12.17 6.95
C ARG A 192 6.16 -12.38 7.86
N GLU A 193 6.39 -12.85 9.09
CA GLU A 193 5.33 -13.00 10.09
C GLU A 193 4.75 -11.64 10.48
N ASN A 194 5.59 -10.65 10.83
CA ASN A 194 5.12 -9.32 11.19
C ASN A 194 4.35 -8.65 10.05
N THR A 195 4.83 -8.72 8.81
CA THR A 195 4.13 -8.10 7.68
C THR A 195 2.83 -8.83 7.34
N ALA A 196 2.75 -10.16 7.51
CA ALA A 196 1.50 -10.89 7.37
C ALA A 196 0.48 -10.51 8.44
N ARG A 197 0.92 -10.41 9.71
CA ARG A 197 0.10 -9.92 10.82
C ARG A 197 -0.48 -8.52 10.54
N LEU A 198 0.37 -7.62 10.05
CA LEU A 198 -0.04 -6.25 9.70
C LEU A 198 -0.97 -6.23 8.48
N ALA A 199 -0.73 -7.05 7.46
CA ALA A 199 -1.63 -7.12 6.30
C ALA A 199 -3.04 -7.60 6.69
N ALA A 200 -3.11 -8.62 7.55
CA ALA A 200 -4.36 -9.25 7.97
C ALA A 200 -5.19 -8.38 8.93
N ALA A 201 -4.55 -7.72 9.90
CA ALA A 201 -5.26 -7.03 10.98
C ALA A 201 -4.81 -5.60 11.27
N GLY A 202 -3.77 -5.10 10.57
CA GLY A 202 -3.25 -3.75 10.79
C GLY A 202 -4.30 -2.66 10.65
N ALA A 203 -5.32 -2.86 9.81
CA ALA A 203 -6.39 -1.89 9.60
C ALA A 203 -7.18 -1.57 10.88
N ALA A 204 -7.26 -2.50 11.85
CA ALA A 204 -7.86 -2.25 13.17
C ALA A 204 -7.08 -1.21 14.00
N ALA A 205 -5.82 -0.94 13.63
CA ALA A 205 -4.96 0.08 14.20
C ALA A 205 -4.54 1.13 13.15
N GLY A 206 -5.29 1.27 12.05
CA GLY A 206 -5.04 2.25 10.99
C GLY A 206 -3.82 1.96 10.09
N VAL A 207 -3.26 0.75 10.16
CA VAL A 207 -2.10 0.33 9.34
C VAL A 207 -2.58 -0.47 8.13
N HIS A 208 -2.33 0.04 6.94
CA HIS A 208 -2.73 -0.58 5.67
C HIS A 208 -1.49 -0.95 4.86
N LEU A 209 -1.45 -2.14 4.27
CA LEU A 209 -0.32 -2.55 3.42
C LEU A 209 -0.66 -2.40 1.94
N ILE A 210 0.32 -1.97 1.15
CA ILE A 210 0.39 -2.18 -0.29
C ILE A 210 1.53 -3.17 -0.55
N CYS A 211 1.18 -4.43 -0.77
CA CYS A 211 2.10 -5.54 -0.97
C CYS A 211 2.41 -5.72 -2.46
N LEU A 212 3.67 -5.61 -2.86
CA LEU A 212 4.12 -5.79 -4.24
C LEU A 212 4.74 -7.19 -4.38
N ALA A 213 4.20 -7.98 -5.30
CA ALA A 213 4.74 -9.29 -5.64
C ALA A 213 5.13 -9.33 -7.13
N GLU A 214 6.42 -9.40 -7.41
CA GLU A 214 6.90 -9.53 -8.79
C GLU A 214 6.57 -10.93 -9.32
N THR A 215 5.82 -10.96 -10.41
CA THR A 215 5.45 -12.21 -11.10
C THR A 215 5.54 -11.98 -12.60
N PRO A 216 5.69 -13.03 -13.42
CA PRO A 216 5.43 -12.92 -14.85
C PRO A 216 4.03 -12.36 -15.12
N ALA A 217 3.83 -11.74 -16.28
CA ALA A 217 2.50 -11.31 -16.72
C ALA A 217 1.60 -12.54 -16.80
N ALA A 218 0.34 -12.41 -16.37
CA ALA A 218 -0.63 -13.47 -16.65
C ALA A 218 -0.82 -13.58 -18.16
N THR A 219 -0.69 -14.81 -18.67
CA THR A 219 -0.83 -15.15 -20.09
C THR A 219 -2.01 -16.12 -20.26
N PRO A 220 -2.52 -16.37 -21.48
CA PRO A 220 -3.50 -17.43 -21.69
C PRO A 220 -3.04 -18.81 -21.21
N THR A 221 -1.73 -19.06 -21.18
CA THR A 221 -1.10 -20.32 -20.72
C THR A 221 -0.75 -20.34 -19.24
N SER A 222 -0.67 -19.17 -18.60
CA SER A 222 -0.52 -18.99 -17.15
C SER A 222 -1.65 -18.08 -16.66
N PRO A 223 -2.85 -18.65 -16.39
CA PRO A 223 -4.03 -17.89 -16.01
C PRO A 223 -3.79 -17.03 -14.76
N VAL A 224 -4.67 -16.05 -14.55
CA VAL A 224 -4.63 -15.15 -13.38
C VAL A 224 -4.48 -15.90 -12.05
N ALA A 225 -5.09 -17.09 -11.92
CA ALA A 225 -4.96 -17.95 -10.75
C ALA A 225 -3.51 -18.40 -10.48
N ALA A 226 -2.76 -18.80 -11.51
CA ALA A 226 -1.37 -19.22 -11.37
C ALA A 226 -0.46 -18.03 -10.98
N THR A 227 -0.72 -16.85 -11.57
CA THR A 227 -0.03 -15.61 -11.17
C THR A 227 -0.34 -15.24 -9.72
N TYR A 228 -1.59 -15.42 -9.28
CA TYR A 228 -2.00 -15.18 -7.90
C TYR A 228 -1.31 -16.13 -6.93
N GLU A 229 -1.26 -17.44 -7.24
CA GLU A 229 -0.53 -18.42 -6.44
C GLU A 229 0.96 -18.09 -6.34
N ALA A 230 1.60 -17.72 -7.46
CA ALA A 230 2.99 -17.29 -7.48
C ALA A 230 3.22 -16.06 -6.59
N ALA A 231 2.32 -15.08 -6.62
CA ALA A 231 2.38 -13.91 -5.76
C ALA A 231 2.24 -14.26 -4.26
N CYS A 232 1.29 -15.13 -3.93
CA CYS A 232 1.09 -15.66 -2.57
C CYS A 232 2.31 -16.46 -2.07
N HIS A 233 3.04 -17.13 -2.98
CA HIS A 233 4.30 -17.80 -2.64
C HIS A 233 5.46 -16.81 -2.42
N ALA A 234 5.50 -15.73 -3.20
CA ALA A 234 6.53 -14.69 -3.07
C ALA A 234 6.37 -13.83 -1.80
N SER A 235 5.14 -13.62 -1.32
CA SER A 235 4.87 -12.82 -0.13
C SER A 235 3.68 -13.34 0.67
N ILE A 236 3.92 -13.73 1.93
CA ILE A 236 2.84 -14.16 2.84
C ILE A 236 1.87 -13.01 3.09
N ALA A 237 2.38 -11.79 3.28
CA ALA A 237 1.54 -10.60 3.47
C ALA A 237 0.64 -10.30 2.27
N PHE A 238 1.03 -10.67 1.05
CA PHE A 238 0.18 -10.54 -0.14
C PHE A 238 -1.07 -11.44 -0.04
N ARG A 239 -0.92 -12.66 0.51
CA ARG A 239 -2.05 -13.59 0.71
C ARG A 239 -3.10 -13.02 1.66
N GLU A 240 -2.68 -12.23 2.64
CA GLU A 240 -3.54 -11.63 3.65
C GLU A 240 -4.24 -10.34 3.16
N CYS A 241 -3.95 -9.85 1.95
CA CYS A 241 -4.58 -8.66 1.40
C CYS A 241 -6.06 -8.91 1.04
N GLY A 242 -6.96 -8.05 1.52
CA GLY A 242 -8.40 -8.15 1.23
C GLY A 242 -8.80 -7.69 -0.18
N ALA A 243 -7.92 -7.01 -0.92
CA ALA A 243 -8.07 -6.73 -2.34
C ALA A 243 -6.76 -7.01 -3.09
N VAL A 244 -6.88 -7.47 -4.34
CA VAL A 244 -5.73 -7.79 -5.19
C VAL A 244 -5.89 -7.26 -6.61
N GLY A 245 -4.87 -6.58 -7.12
CA GLY A 245 -4.72 -6.17 -8.50
C GLY A 245 -3.67 -7.03 -9.22
N MET A 246 -4.07 -7.67 -10.32
CA MET A 246 -3.21 -8.54 -11.13
C MET A 246 -2.91 -7.87 -12.47
N LEU A 247 -1.64 -7.60 -12.76
CA LEU A 247 -1.20 -7.02 -14.03
C LEU A 247 -1.02 -8.14 -15.07
N SER A 248 -2.04 -8.31 -15.91
CA SER A 248 -2.06 -9.31 -16.98
C SER A 248 -1.71 -8.72 -18.35
N GLY A 249 -1.50 -9.60 -19.33
CA GLY A 249 -1.49 -9.27 -20.75
C GLY A 249 -0.23 -8.59 -21.26
N ASP A 250 -0.06 -8.68 -22.58
CA ASP A 250 0.90 -7.87 -23.33
C ASP A 250 0.33 -6.45 -23.45
N VAL A 251 1.16 -5.46 -23.19
CA VAL A 251 0.81 -4.06 -23.44
C VAL A 251 1.49 -3.67 -24.73
N ALA A 252 0.82 -2.91 -25.60
CA ALA A 252 1.51 -2.24 -26.68
C ALA A 252 2.54 -1.28 -26.06
N THR A 253 3.81 -1.65 -26.13
CA THR A 253 4.96 -0.80 -25.77
C THR A 253 5.26 0.17 -26.87
#